data_AF-A0A6F9ADG8-F1
#
_entry.id   AF-A0A6F9ADG8-F1
#
_cell.length_a   1.000
_cell.length_b   1.000
_cell.length_c   1.000
_cell.angle_alpha   90.00
_cell.angle_beta   90.00
_cell.angle_gamma   90.00
#
_symmetry.space_group_name_H-M   'P 1'
#
loop_
_entity.id
_entity.type
_entity.pdbx_description
1 polymer ?
#
loop_
_entity_poly.entity_id
_entity_poly.type
_entity_poly.pdbx_seq_one_letter_code
_entity_poly.pdbx_strand_id
1 'polypeptide(L)'
;INLQRRMRVTGLITQGAKRIGSPEYVKSYKVASSDDGKTWRTYKVKGTDGDMIFRGNVENNAPSANSFTPPIEAQYVRIYPQVCRRHCTLRMELLGCELTGCSEPMGMKSGHIQDYQVTASSLFRTLNMDMFTWEPGKARLDKQGKVNAWTSGHSDQSQWLQPGAVTLQPCVILFVVIT
;
A
#
# COMPACT_ATOMS: atom_id res chain seq x y z
N ILE A 1 4.12 -15.32 6.42
CA ILE A 1 4.17 -13.84 6.44
C ILE A 1 2.91 -13.36 7.13
N ASN A 2 3.04 -12.53 8.19
CA ASN A 2 1.92 -11.85 8.82
C ASN A 2 1.94 -10.38 8.36
N LEU A 3 0.91 -9.96 7.64
CA LEU A 3 0.82 -8.61 7.06
C LEU A 3 0.35 -7.57 8.08
N GLN A 4 0.10 -7.97 9.33
CA GLN A 4 -0.46 -7.17 10.44
C GLN A 4 -1.90 -6.67 10.21
N ARG A 5 -2.29 -6.46 8.96
CA ARG A 5 -3.60 -6.03 8.53
C ARG A 5 -4.11 -6.90 7.40
N ARG A 6 -5.41 -6.84 7.13
CA ARG A 6 -6.03 -7.57 6.02
C ARG A 6 -5.74 -6.82 4.71
N MET A 7 -5.04 -7.47 3.80
CA MET A 7 -4.57 -6.89 2.55
C MET A 7 -5.18 -7.59 1.34
N ARG A 8 -5.33 -6.85 0.24
CA ARG A 8 -5.58 -7.34 -1.11
C ARG A 8 -4.25 -7.49 -1.83
N VAL A 9 -3.73 -8.71 -1.87
CA VAL A 9 -2.47 -9.07 -2.52
C VAL A 9 -2.73 -9.41 -3.99
N THR A 10 -2.08 -8.69 -4.89
CA THR A 10 -2.25 -8.76 -6.34
C THR A 10 -1.14 -9.51 -7.04
N GLY A 11 0.01 -9.70 -6.40
CA GLY A 11 1.12 -10.44 -6.99
C GLY A 11 2.28 -10.71 -6.03
N LEU A 12 3.27 -11.42 -6.55
CA LEU A 12 4.51 -11.77 -5.88
C LEU A 12 5.68 -11.63 -6.86
N ILE A 13 6.71 -10.90 -6.47
CA ILE A 13 8.00 -10.90 -7.15
C ILE A 13 8.96 -11.80 -6.37
N THR A 14 9.75 -12.58 -7.09
CA THR A 14 10.68 -13.56 -6.51
C THR A 14 12.06 -13.42 -7.13
N GLN A 15 13.11 -13.65 -6.35
CA GLN A 15 14.52 -13.69 -6.74
C GLN A 15 15.22 -14.86 -6.00
N GLY A 16 16.29 -15.39 -6.59
CA GLY A 16 17.16 -16.37 -5.96
C GLY A 16 18.31 -15.76 -5.17
N ALA A 17 19.33 -16.55 -4.84
CA ALA A 17 20.60 -16.05 -4.32
C ALA A 17 21.78 -16.89 -4.82
N LYS A 18 22.98 -16.55 -4.36
CA LYS A 18 24.21 -17.25 -4.71
C LYS A 18 24.97 -17.58 -3.43
N ARG A 19 25.29 -18.86 -3.22
CA ARG A 19 26.09 -19.35 -2.09
C ARG A 19 27.40 -19.91 -2.62
N ILE A 20 28.54 -19.33 -2.27
CA ILE A 20 29.88 -19.81 -2.70
C ILE A 20 29.94 -20.13 -4.20
N GLY A 21 29.70 -19.13 -5.06
CA GLY A 21 29.75 -19.37 -6.51
C GLY A 21 28.49 -20.04 -7.11
N SER A 22 27.65 -20.65 -6.28
CA SER A 22 26.58 -21.54 -6.70
C SER A 22 25.19 -20.89 -6.64
N PRO A 23 24.45 -20.78 -7.76
CA PRO A 23 23.10 -20.21 -7.76
C PRO A 23 22.10 -21.17 -7.10
N GLU A 24 21.23 -20.61 -6.27
CA GLU A 24 20.16 -21.28 -5.54
C GLU A 24 18.87 -20.47 -5.71
N TYR A 25 17.77 -21.13 -6.07
CA TYR A 25 16.49 -20.46 -6.26
C TYR A 25 15.32 -21.45 -6.32
N VAL A 26 14.12 -20.95 -6.06
CA VAL A 26 12.87 -21.66 -6.26
C VAL A 26 12.45 -21.59 -7.74
N LYS A 27 12.25 -22.74 -8.38
CA LYS A 27 11.78 -22.87 -9.77
C LYS A 27 10.26 -22.88 -9.89
N SER A 28 9.56 -23.37 -8.87
CA SER A 28 8.10 -23.32 -8.80
C SER A 28 7.62 -23.36 -7.35
N TYR A 29 6.45 -22.77 -7.10
CA TYR A 29 5.87 -22.66 -5.77
C TYR A 29 4.34 -22.65 -5.79
N LYS A 30 3.74 -23.04 -4.66
CA LYS A 30 2.32 -22.81 -4.36
C LYS A 30 2.19 -21.65 -3.38
N VAL A 31 1.02 -21.03 -3.36
CA VAL A 31 0.69 -19.96 -2.41
C VAL A 31 -0.51 -20.39 -1.59
N ALA A 32 -0.49 -20.16 -0.29
CA ALA A 32 -1.66 -20.29 0.56
C ALA A 32 -1.87 -19.03 1.38
N SER A 33 -3.12 -18.76 1.72
CA SER A 33 -3.53 -17.61 2.50
C SER A 33 -4.40 -18.01 3.68
N SER A 34 -4.47 -17.12 4.68
CA SER A 34 -5.25 -17.30 5.89
C SER A 34 -5.64 -15.95 6.49
N ASP A 35 -6.80 -15.87 7.13
CA ASP A 35 -7.24 -14.70 7.89
C ASP A 35 -6.87 -14.81 9.38
N ASP A 36 -6.68 -16.02 9.91
CA ASP A 36 -6.48 -16.29 11.35
C ASP A 36 -5.09 -16.90 11.68
N GLY A 37 -4.30 -17.23 10.66
CA GLY A 37 -3.02 -17.93 10.78
C GLY A 37 -3.13 -19.43 11.10
N LYS A 38 -4.35 -19.96 11.27
CA LYS A 38 -4.63 -21.35 11.66
C LYS A 38 -5.24 -22.15 10.51
N THR A 39 -6.24 -21.59 9.84
CA THR A 39 -6.94 -22.21 8.71
C THR A 39 -6.36 -21.67 7.41
N TRP A 40 -5.84 -22.56 6.57
CA TRP A 40 -5.10 -22.20 5.37
C TRP A 40 -5.84 -22.65 4.10
N ARG A 41 -5.93 -21.76 3.12
CA ARG A 41 -6.52 -22.04 1.81
C ARG A 41 -5.44 -21.89 0.74
N THR A 42 -5.21 -22.95 -0.02
CA THR A 42 -4.27 -22.92 -1.16
C THR A 42 -4.90 -22.19 -2.33
N TYR A 43 -4.12 -21.36 -3.02
CA TYR A 43 -4.53 -20.68 -4.23
C TYR A 43 -4.81 -21.70 -5.34
N LYS A 44 -5.99 -21.62 -5.96
CA LYS A 44 -6.47 -22.61 -6.92
C LYS A 44 -6.39 -22.11 -8.35
N VAL A 45 -6.30 -23.04 -9.30
CA VAL A 45 -6.46 -22.74 -10.73
C VAL A 45 -7.90 -22.29 -10.97
N LYS A 46 -8.07 -21.23 -11.77
CA LYS A 46 -9.40 -20.66 -12.05
C LYS A 46 -10.35 -21.72 -12.61
N GLY A 47 -11.49 -21.91 -11.94
CA GLY A 47 -12.53 -22.84 -12.38
C GLY A 47 -12.27 -24.32 -12.07
N THR A 48 -11.24 -24.65 -11.29
CA THR A 48 -10.96 -26.03 -10.86
C THR A 48 -10.62 -26.10 -9.37
N ASP A 49 -10.59 -27.30 -8.79
CA ASP A 49 -10.09 -27.53 -7.42
C ASP A 49 -8.58 -27.85 -7.37
N GLY A 50 -7.90 -27.76 -8.51
CA GLY A 50 -6.46 -27.98 -8.60
C GLY A 50 -5.69 -26.83 -7.95
N ASP A 51 -4.68 -27.15 -7.14
CA ASP A 51 -3.75 -26.16 -6.61
C ASP A 51 -2.98 -25.49 -7.76
N MET A 52 -2.90 -24.15 -7.73
CA MET A 52 -2.10 -23.40 -8.68
C MET A 52 -0.61 -23.54 -8.38
N ILE A 53 0.16 -23.95 -9.40
CA ILE A 53 1.63 -23.99 -9.35
C ILE A 53 2.16 -22.81 -10.15
N PHE A 54 2.76 -21.85 -9.45
CA PHE A 54 3.39 -20.70 -10.08
C PHE A 54 4.81 -21.05 -10.53
N ARG A 55 5.19 -20.53 -11.69
CA ARG A 55 6.57 -20.60 -12.17
C ARG A 55 7.41 -19.55 -11.42
N GLY A 56 8.47 -20.01 -10.76
CA GLY A 56 9.43 -19.16 -10.06
C GLY A 56 10.58 -18.74 -10.97
N ASN A 57 11.76 -18.60 -10.37
CA ASN A 57 12.95 -18.09 -11.05
C ASN A 57 13.59 -19.12 -11.99
N VAL A 58 14.26 -18.60 -13.02
CA VAL A 58 15.15 -19.37 -13.92
C VAL A 58 16.62 -19.15 -13.59
N GLU A 59 16.95 -18.13 -12.80
CA GLU A 59 18.29 -17.75 -12.38
C GLU A 59 18.28 -17.11 -10.98
N ASN A 60 19.44 -16.76 -10.42
CA ASN A 60 19.53 -16.25 -9.06
C ASN A 60 19.29 -14.73 -8.90
N ASN A 61 19.51 -13.92 -9.95
CA ASN A 61 19.51 -12.46 -9.80
C ASN A 61 18.29 -11.78 -10.40
N ALA A 62 17.83 -12.21 -11.58
CA ALA A 62 16.68 -11.56 -12.20
C ALA A 62 15.38 -11.78 -11.40
N PRO A 63 14.61 -10.70 -11.14
CA PRO A 63 13.30 -10.83 -10.53
C PRO A 63 12.30 -11.51 -11.48
N SER A 64 11.47 -12.40 -10.93
CA SER A 64 10.38 -13.07 -11.61
C SER A 64 9.07 -12.70 -10.93
N ALA A 65 8.16 -12.07 -11.67
CA ALA A 65 6.88 -11.59 -11.17
C ALA A 65 5.74 -12.53 -11.59
N ASN A 66 4.82 -12.80 -10.66
CA ASN A 66 3.56 -13.47 -10.94
C ASN A 66 2.40 -12.67 -10.35
N SER A 67 1.31 -12.56 -11.11
CA SER A 67 0.06 -11.94 -10.67
C SER A 67 -0.92 -12.98 -10.15
N PHE A 68 -1.75 -12.58 -9.19
CA PHE A 68 -2.86 -13.37 -8.67
C PHE A 68 -4.15 -12.89 -9.31
N THR A 69 -4.82 -13.76 -10.07
CA THR A 69 -6.13 -13.50 -10.70
C THR A 69 -7.08 -14.66 -10.42
N PRO A 70 -7.99 -14.54 -9.42
CA PRO A 70 -8.31 -13.33 -8.64
C PRO A 70 -7.24 -12.95 -7.61
N PRO A 71 -7.20 -11.68 -7.14
CA PRO A 71 -6.31 -11.27 -6.05
C PRO A 71 -6.64 -12.00 -4.75
N ILE A 72 -5.64 -12.14 -3.87
CA ILE A 72 -5.78 -12.80 -2.57
C ILE A 72 -6.16 -11.75 -1.52
N GLU A 73 -7.23 -11.99 -0.78
CA GLU A 73 -7.63 -11.16 0.36
C GLU A 73 -7.36 -11.90 1.66
N ALA A 74 -6.34 -11.48 2.41
CA ALA A 74 -5.90 -12.17 3.62
C ALA A 74 -4.99 -11.29 4.50
N GLN A 75 -4.82 -11.69 5.76
CA GLN A 75 -3.78 -11.14 6.65
C GLN A 75 -2.49 -11.97 6.60
N TYR A 76 -2.59 -13.27 6.32
CA TYR A 76 -1.45 -14.18 6.32
C TYR A 76 -1.25 -14.80 4.96
N VAL A 77 0.01 -14.86 4.53
CA VAL A 77 0.43 -15.51 3.28
C VAL A 77 1.59 -16.47 3.56
N ARG A 78 1.54 -17.64 2.94
CA ARG A 78 2.62 -18.65 2.91
C ARG A 78 2.97 -18.98 1.47
N ILE A 79 4.27 -19.03 1.21
CA ILE A 79 4.83 -19.53 -0.04
C ILE A 79 5.37 -20.93 0.24
N TYR A 80 4.96 -21.91 -0.56
CA TYR A 80 5.42 -23.29 -0.46
C TYR A 80 6.24 -23.64 -1.70
N PRO A 81 7.59 -23.58 -1.62
CA PRO A 81 8.45 -24.05 -2.69
C PRO A 81 8.09 -25.49 -3.08
N GLN A 82 8.01 -25.77 -4.38
CA GLN A 82 7.73 -27.11 -4.91
C GLN A 82 8.98 -27.71 -5.56
N VAL A 83 9.61 -26.95 -6.45
CA VAL A 83 10.84 -27.36 -7.14
C VAL A 83 11.89 -26.28 -6.95
N CYS A 84 13.12 -26.68 -6.62
CA CYS A 84 14.22 -25.77 -6.33
C CYS A 84 15.48 -26.16 -7.11
N ARG A 85 16.36 -25.18 -7.38
CA ARG A 85 17.72 -25.45 -7.85
C ARG A 85 18.64 -25.50 -6.63
N ARG A 86 19.20 -26.68 -6.35
CA ARG A 86 20.07 -26.96 -5.19
C ARG A 86 19.34 -26.79 -3.85
N HIS A 87 19.09 -25.56 -3.44
CA HIS A 87 18.35 -25.23 -2.23
C HIS A 87 17.17 -24.30 -2.55
N CYS A 88 16.12 -24.39 -1.73
CA CYS A 88 14.93 -23.53 -1.85
C CYS A 88 15.21 -22.15 -1.27
N THR A 89 16.00 -21.37 -1.99
CA THR A 89 16.41 -20.03 -1.59
C THR A 89 15.53 -18.99 -2.27
N LEU A 90 15.01 -18.02 -1.53
CA LEU A 90 14.01 -17.06 -2.01
C LEU A 90 14.22 -15.69 -1.39
N ARG A 91 14.39 -14.67 -2.22
CA ARG A 91 14.12 -13.26 -1.90
C ARG A 91 12.78 -12.90 -2.55
N MET A 92 11.91 -12.17 -1.87
CA MET A 92 10.57 -11.91 -2.42
C MET A 92 9.99 -10.56 -2.02
N GLU A 93 9.00 -10.13 -2.79
CA GLU A 93 8.24 -8.90 -2.61
C GLU A 93 6.76 -9.21 -2.82
N LEU A 94 5.89 -8.84 -1.87
CA LEU A 94 4.44 -8.95 -2.07
C LEU A 94 3.90 -7.63 -2.63
N LEU A 95 3.08 -7.74 -3.67
CA LEU A 95 2.39 -6.59 -4.27
C LEU A 95 0.95 -6.58 -3.78
N GLY A 96 0.44 -5.45 -3.30
CA GLY A 96 -0.94 -5.35 -2.85
C GLY A 96 -1.33 -4.00 -2.26
N CYS A 97 -2.46 -3.98 -1.56
CA CYS A 97 -2.94 -2.80 -0.82
C CYS A 97 -3.81 -3.21 0.37
N GLU A 98 -3.98 -2.29 1.33
CA GLU A 98 -4.84 -2.53 2.50
C GLU A 98 -6.32 -2.57 2.09
N LEU A 99 -7.08 -3.55 2.61
CA LEU A 99 -8.54 -3.66 2.32
C LEU A 99 -9.36 -2.67 3.17
N THR A 100 -8.94 -2.41 4.40
CA THR A 100 -9.51 -1.38 5.24
C THR A 100 -8.92 -0.04 4.83
N GLY A 101 -9.76 0.83 4.27
CA GLY A 101 -9.40 2.09 3.61
C GLY A 101 -8.19 2.83 4.20
N CYS A 102 -7.20 3.03 3.33
CA CYS A 102 -6.23 4.11 3.29
C CYS A 102 -5.77 4.66 4.66
N SER A 103 -4.76 4.02 5.24
CA SER A 103 -3.90 4.63 6.27
C SER A 103 -2.95 5.71 5.69
N GLU A 104 -2.91 5.88 4.38
CA GLU A 104 -2.18 6.96 3.72
C GLU A 104 -2.95 8.29 3.82
N PRO A 105 -2.27 9.40 4.16
CA PRO A 105 -2.90 10.70 4.22
C PRO A 105 -3.45 11.07 2.83
N MET A 106 -4.71 11.50 2.78
CA MET A 106 -5.40 11.85 1.51
C MET A 106 -4.84 13.10 0.81
N GLY A 107 -3.73 13.64 1.31
CA GLY A 107 -2.95 14.64 0.62
C GLY A 107 -3.24 16.10 0.95
N MET A 108 -3.88 16.36 2.10
CA MET A 108 -3.91 17.71 2.69
C MET A 108 -2.50 18.22 3.00
N LYS A 109 -1.64 17.40 3.62
CA LYS A 109 -0.25 17.79 3.92
C LYS A 109 0.63 17.81 2.66
N SER A 110 0.50 16.82 1.78
CA SER A 110 1.36 16.70 0.59
C SER A 110 1.01 17.68 -0.53
N GLY A 111 -0.14 18.36 -0.45
CA GLY A 111 -0.61 19.27 -1.51
C GLY A 111 -1.30 18.54 -2.67
N HIS A 112 -1.64 17.26 -2.53
CA HIS A 112 -2.40 16.53 -3.55
C HIS A 112 -3.84 17.06 -3.65
N ILE A 113 -4.46 17.38 -2.51
CA ILE A 113 -5.67 18.22 -2.48
C ILE A 113 -5.21 19.64 -2.72
N GLN A 114 -5.63 20.25 -3.82
CA GLN A 114 -5.26 21.63 -4.19
C GLN A 114 -6.03 22.67 -3.38
N ASP A 115 -5.51 23.89 -3.25
CA ASP A 115 -6.12 24.94 -2.43
C ASP A 115 -7.56 25.27 -2.88
N TYR A 116 -7.83 25.24 -4.18
CA TYR A 116 -9.18 25.48 -4.74
C TYR A 116 -10.20 24.40 -4.37
N GLN A 117 -9.75 23.22 -3.92
CA GLN A 117 -10.61 22.12 -3.50
C GLN A 117 -11.00 22.22 -2.02
N VAL A 118 -10.40 23.15 -1.26
CA VAL A 118 -10.70 23.34 0.17
C VAL A 118 -11.56 24.58 0.33
N THR A 119 -12.77 24.39 0.84
CA THR A 119 -13.75 25.45 1.06
C THR A 119 -14.07 25.60 2.55
N ALA A 120 -14.59 26.76 2.94
CA ALA A 120 -15.02 27.01 4.31
C ALA A 120 -16.24 27.93 4.33
N SER A 121 -16.91 27.98 5.49
CA SER A 121 -18.02 28.90 5.76
C SER A 121 -17.61 30.37 5.67
N SER A 122 -16.41 30.68 6.17
CA SER A 122 -15.87 32.04 6.25
C SER A 122 -14.35 32.03 6.42
N LEU A 123 -13.74 33.20 6.36
CA LEU A 123 -12.30 33.39 6.59
C LEU A 123 -12.02 34.69 7.34
N PHE A 124 -10.94 34.70 8.12
CA PHE A 124 -10.47 35.88 8.83
C PHE A 124 -9.36 36.61 8.05
N ARG A 125 -9.40 37.94 8.05
CA ARG A 125 -8.39 38.81 7.42
C ARG A 125 -7.71 39.67 8.48
N THR A 126 -6.42 39.44 8.71
CA THR A 126 -5.63 40.29 9.62
C THR A 126 -5.36 41.64 8.95
N LEU A 127 -5.65 42.74 9.67
CA LEU A 127 -5.49 44.12 9.19
C LEU A 127 -6.24 44.44 7.87
N ASN A 128 -7.25 43.63 7.52
CA ASN A 128 -7.95 43.71 6.25
C ASN A 128 -7.04 43.65 5.01
N MET A 129 -5.88 42.98 5.12
CA MET A 129 -4.91 42.82 4.03
C MET A 129 -4.98 41.41 3.44
N ASP A 130 -5.08 41.31 2.11
CA ASP A 130 -5.13 40.01 1.42
C ASP A 130 -3.93 39.11 1.76
N MET A 131 -2.74 39.71 1.87
CA MET A 131 -1.49 39.04 2.23
C MET A 131 -1.55 38.31 3.58
N PHE A 132 -2.40 38.76 4.52
CA PHE A 132 -2.55 38.18 5.85
C PHE A 132 -3.93 37.50 6.04
N THR A 133 -4.49 36.95 4.98
CA THR A 133 -5.77 36.21 5.01
C THR A 133 -5.57 34.76 5.44
N TRP A 134 -6.38 34.28 6.39
CA TRP A 134 -6.37 32.92 6.93
C TRP A 134 -7.27 31.99 6.12
N GLU A 135 -6.90 31.78 4.85
CA GLU A 135 -7.68 31.04 3.86
C GLU A 135 -7.82 29.53 4.18
N PRO A 136 -8.91 28.89 3.72
CA PRO A 136 -9.13 27.45 3.90
C PRO A 136 -7.99 26.57 3.35
N GLY A 137 -7.38 26.94 2.22
CA GLY A 137 -6.23 26.23 1.64
C GLY A 137 -4.99 26.17 2.53
N LYS A 138 -4.91 27.02 3.57
CA LYS A 138 -3.82 27.03 4.55
C LYS A 138 -4.02 26.04 5.70
N ALA A 139 -5.17 25.38 5.81
CA ALA A 139 -5.48 24.37 6.83
C ALA A 139 -4.73 23.03 6.59
N ARG A 140 -3.40 23.08 6.48
CA ARG A 140 -2.56 21.92 6.16
C ARG A 140 -1.64 21.62 7.33
N LEU A 141 -1.57 20.34 7.70
CA LEU A 141 -0.67 19.87 8.75
C LEU A 141 0.78 20.26 8.43
N ASP A 142 1.51 20.74 9.43
CA ASP A 142 2.91 21.22 9.36
C ASP A 142 3.16 22.44 8.46
N LYS A 143 2.12 23.17 8.03
CA LYS A 143 2.29 24.43 7.29
C LYS A 143 3.06 25.44 8.13
N GLN A 144 4.13 25.99 7.54
CA GLN A 144 4.99 27.02 8.15
C GLN A 144 4.66 28.41 7.62
N GLY A 145 5.02 29.44 8.37
CA GLY A 145 4.86 30.85 8.01
C GLY A 145 4.05 31.66 9.02
N LYS A 146 3.93 32.98 8.79
CA LYS A 146 3.19 33.88 9.69
C LYS A 146 1.67 33.68 9.65
N VAL A 147 1.15 33.20 8.52
CA VAL A 147 -0.26 32.82 8.33
C VAL A 147 -0.26 31.43 7.72
N ASN A 148 -0.53 30.45 8.57
CA ASN A 148 -0.26 29.03 8.30
C ASN A 148 -1.41 28.10 8.69
N ALA A 149 -2.59 28.64 8.94
CA ALA A 149 -3.81 27.89 9.23
C ALA A 149 -5.02 28.56 8.58
N TRP A 150 -6.17 27.90 8.67
CA TRP A 150 -7.46 28.53 8.45
C TRP A 150 -7.98 29.13 9.75
N THR A 151 -8.70 30.24 9.65
CA THR A 151 -9.41 30.85 10.79
C THR A 151 -10.73 31.37 10.27
N SER A 152 -11.82 31.02 10.94
CA SER A 152 -13.16 31.52 10.61
C SER A 152 -13.27 33.02 10.87
N GLY A 153 -14.11 33.70 10.10
CA GLY A 153 -14.38 35.12 10.29
C GLY A 153 -15.14 35.42 11.58
N HIS A 154 -15.89 34.45 12.09
CA HIS A 154 -16.67 34.54 13.33
C HIS A 154 -16.33 33.38 14.27
N SER A 155 -16.45 33.62 15.58
CA SER A 155 -16.22 32.62 16.63
C SER A 155 -17.56 32.07 17.13
N ASP A 156 -18.21 31.24 16.31
CA ASP A 156 -19.46 30.56 16.64
C ASP A 156 -19.44 29.08 16.21
N GLN A 157 -20.48 28.33 16.59
CA GLN A 157 -20.57 26.89 16.33
C GLN A 157 -21.09 26.54 14.93
N SER A 158 -21.38 27.54 14.08
CA SER A 158 -21.91 27.31 12.72
C SER A 158 -20.81 27.26 11.64
N GLN A 159 -19.56 27.56 12.02
CA GLN A 159 -18.44 27.60 11.09
C GLN A 159 -17.98 26.20 10.66
N TRP A 160 -17.58 26.05 9.41
CA TRP A 160 -17.14 24.78 8.85
C TRP A 160 -15.98 24.94 7.86
N LEU A 161 -15.21 23.86 7.70
CA LEU A 161 -14.14 23.71 6.73
C LEU A 161 -14.34 22.36 6.03
N GLN A 162 -14.38 22.36 4.70
CA GLN A 162 -14.66 21.20 3.88
C GLN A 162 -13.50 20.96 2.89
N PRO A 163 -12.72 19.87 3.05
CA PRO A 163 -11.77 19.43 2.04
C PRO A 163 -12.48 18.71 0.89
N GLY A 164 -11.97 18.88 -0.32
CA GLY A 164 -12.48 18.19 -1.51
C GLY A 164 -12.16 16.69 -1.52
N ALA A 165 -12.91 15.94 -2.32
CA ALA A 165 -12.72 14.50 -2.50
C ALA A 165 -11.45 14.19 -3.31
N VAL A 166 -10.81 13.06 -2.99
CA VAL A 166 -9.65 12.52 -3.72
C VAL A 166 -9.94 11.08 -4.12
N THR A 167 -9.56 10.70 -5.34
CA THR A 167 -9.52 9.30 -5.77
C THR A 167 -8.19 8.69 -5.33
N LEU A 168 -8.20 7.88 -4.28
CA LEU A 168 -7.00 7.17 -3.83
C LEU A 168 -6.79 5.89 -4.66
N GLN A 169 -5.59 5.73 -5.22
CA GLN A 169 -5.09 4.42 -5.66
C GLN A 169 -4.15 3.90 -4.58
N PRO A 170 -4.59 3.01 -3.68
CA PRO A 170 -3.65 2.43 -2.73
C PRO A 170 -2.83 1.38 -3.48
N CYS A 171 -1.54 1.63 -3.67
CA CYS A 171 -0.57 0.62 -4.11
C CYS A 171 0.59 0.63 -3.12
N VAL A 172 0.58 -0.34 -2.21
CA VAL A 172 1.64 -0.49 -1.20
C VAL A 172 2.53 -1.64 -1.64
N ILE A 173 3.80 -1.35 -1.89
CA ILE A 173 4.84 -2.35 -2.16
C ILE A 173 5.37 -2.82 -0.80
N LEU A 174 5.23 -4.11 -0.49
CA LEU A 174 5.57 -4.66 0.83
C LEU A 174 6.86 -5.48 0.79
N PHE A 175 7.95 -4.85 1.24
CA PHE A 175 9.28 -5.46 1.20
C PHE A 175 9.43 -6.54 2.26
N VAL A 176 9.61 -7.79 1.82
CA VAL A 176 9.84 -8.93 2.71
C VAL A 176 11.10 -9.67 2.29
N VAL A 177 12.25 -9.17 2.74
CA VAL A 177 13.52 -9.91 2.64
C VAL A 177 13.52 -11.00 3.70
N ILE A 178 13.49 -12.27 3.28
CA ILE A 178 13.80 -13.41 4.15
C ILE A 178 15.13 -13.97 3.66
N THR A 179 16.16 -13.91 4.52
CA THR A 179 17.45 -14.60 4.35
C THR A 179 17.49 -15.86 5.17
#